data_AF-A0AAE9WP31-F1
#
_entry.id   AF-A0AAE9WP31-F1
#
_cell.length_a   1.000
_cell.length_b   1.000
_cell.length_c   1.000
_cell.angle_alpha   90.00
_cell.angle_beta   90.00
_cell.angle_gamma   90.00
#
_symmetry.space_group_name_H-M   'P 1'
#
loop_
_entity.id
_entity.type
_entity.pdbx_description
1 polymer ?
#
loop_
_entity_poly.entity_id
_entity_poly.type
_entity_poly.pdbx_seq_one_letter_code
_entity_poly.pdbx_strand_id
1 'polypeptide(L)'
;MLIYDNKGHNKYLNAINDTFCDQSKNTKYAYEGGNYHLVITGFDISLDNSSYGIGHYFSKKKLEALKLGTKYFISYLKDRFRYLMSRYMYKYDFETNYATDLTILVDDLKSLIYDRFNYELKHNHIKIKKEPEDEKLKKRSRDIFKILVQCSAIRLQGYIIKTIKDEDQIYLSKESSLYFTIALSNYQSRATYDFKFPEYEIVEADAKSLRKS
;
A
#
# COMPACT_ATOMS: atom_id res chain seq x y z
N MET A 1 29.73 -9.77 -27.55
CA MET A 1 29.09 -8.86 -26.59
C MET A 1 27.68 -8.58 -27.11
N LEU A 2 26.66 -9.24 -26.55
CA LEU A 2 25.28 -9.18 -27.06
C LEU A 2 24.60 -7.90 -26.55
N ILE A 3 24.24 -7.01 -27.48
CA ILE A 3 23.44 -5.81 -27.23
C ILE A 3 21.98 -6.26 -27.12
N TYR A 4 21.43 -6.26 -25.91
CA TYR A 4 20.00 -6.45 -25.69
C TYR A 4 19.23 -5.20 -26.14
N ASP A 5 18.25 -5.39 -27.03
CA ASP A 5 17.41 -4.33 -27.57
C ASP A 5 16.49 -3.75 -26.48
N ASN A 6 16.93 -2.61 -25.92
CA ASN A 6 16.35 -1.97 -24.73
C ASN A 6 15.01 -1.24 -25.01
N LYS A 7 14.54 -1.22 -26.26
CA LYS A 7 13.32 -0.48 -26.65
C LYS A 7 12.01 -1.19 -26.25
N GLY A 8 12.02 -2.53 -26.15
CA GLY A 8 10.81 -3.32 -25.84
C GLY A 8 10.39 -3.29 -24.37
N HIS A 9 11.34 -3.27 -23.44
CA HIS A 9 11.08 -3.30 -21.99
C HIS A 9 10.50 -1.98 -21.47
N ASN A 10 10.90 -0.85 -22.06
CA ASN A 10 10.41 0.48 -21.69
C ASN A 10 8.88 0.60 -21.81
N LYS A 11 8.24 -0.03 -22.80
CA LYS A 11 6.77 0.07 -22.97
C LYS A 11 6.00 -0.54 -21.79
N TYR A 12 6.50 -1.61 -21.19
CA TYR A 12 5.80 -2.30 -20.10
C TYR A 12 6.05 -1.65 -18.75
N LEU A 13 7.29 -1.19 -18.51
CA LEU A 13 7.61 -0.36 -17.35
C LEU A 13 6.81 0.95 -17.40
N ASN A 14 6.70 1.59 -18.57
CA ASN A 14 5.85 2.76 -18.76
C ASN A 14 4.39 2.43 -18.45
N ALA A 15 3.83 1.31 -18.92
CA ALA A 15 2.45 0.96 -18.62
C ALA A 15 2.17 0.66 -17.15
N ILE A 16 3.13 0.08 -16.44
CA ILE A 16 3.07 -0.08 -14.97
C ILE A 16 3.10 1.30 -14.31
N ASN A 17 4.07 2.13 -14.68
CA ASN A 17 4.24 3.48 -14.13
C ASN A 17 3.00 4.34 -14.39
N ASP A 18 2.45 4.32 -15.60
CA ASP A 18 1.21 5.01 -15.96
C ASP A 18 0.06 4.53 -15.07
N THR A 19 -0.07 3.21 -14.87
CA THR A 19 -1.12 2.65 -14.00
C THR A 19 -0.91 3.05 -12.54
N PHE A 20 0.33 3.12 -12.05
CA PHE A 20 0.65 3.61 -10.71
C PHE A 20 0.37 5.11 -10.59
N CYS A 21 0.83 5.92 -11.53
CA CYS A 21 0.60 7.37 -11.59
C CYS A 21 -0.88 7.71 -11.62
N ASP A 22 -1.68 7.04 -12.44
CA ASP A 22 -3.13 7.25 -12.51
C ASP A 22 -3.82 6.90 -11.18
N GLN A 23 -3.25 5.95 -10.41
CA GLN A 23 -3.75 5.53 -9.10
C GLN A 23 -3.18 6.34 -7.92
N SER A 24 -2.09 7.09 -8.13
CA SER A 24 -1.36 7.83 -7.08
C SER A 24 -1.53 9.35 -7.16
N LYS A 25 -1.83 9.91 -8.33
CA LYS A 25 -1.78 11.36 -8.61
C LYS A 25 -2.59 12.28 -7.70
N ASN A 26 -3.48 11.78 -6.82
CA ASN A 26 -4.35 12.64 -6.01
C ASN A 26 -4.74 12.03 -4.65
N THR A 27 -3.96 11.13 -4.04
CA THR A 27 -4.44 10.43 -2.83
C THR A 27 -3.41 10.40 -1.72
N LYS A 28 -3.51 11.38 -0.82
CA LYS A 28 -3.08 11.17 0.57
C LYS A 28 -4.02 10.14 1.16
N TYR A 29 -3.48 9.06 1.70
CA TYR A 29 -4.31 8.03 2.31
C TYR A 29 -4.41 8.30 3.80
N ALA A 30 -5.59 8.75 4.22
CA ALA A 30 -5.97 8.94 5.60
C ALA A 30 -6.68 7.68 6.12
N TYR A 31 -6.22 7.14 7.24
CA TYR A 31 -6.83 6.00 7.90
C TYR A 31 -6.97 6.24 9.39
N GLU A 32 -8.18 6.06 9.89
CA GLU A 32 -8.47 6.14 11.33
C GLU A 32 -8.54 4.74 11.93
N GLY A 33 -8.01 4.60 13.15
CA GLY A 33 -8.13 3.38 13.94
C GLY A 33 -7.64 3.59 15.37
N GLY A 34 -8.44 3.11 16.34
CA GLY A 34 -8.16 3.37 17.75
C GLY A 34 -8.13 4.87 18.05
N ASN A 35 -7.06 5.33 18.68
CA ASN A 35 -6.84 6.73 19.02
C ASN A 35 -5.86 7.42 18.05
N TYR A 36 -5.74 6.93 16.82
CA TYR A 36 -4.75 7.43 15.87
C TYR A 36 -5.34 7.62 14.48
N HIS A 37 -4.81 8.65 13.82
CA HIS A 37 -4.98 8.94 12.42
C HIS A 37 -3.62 8.77 11.73
N LEU A 38 -3.52 7.81 10.83
CA LEU A 38 -2.34 7.60 9.99
C LEU A 38 -2.56 8.24 8.62
N VAL A 39 -1.62 9.09 8.19
CA VAL A 39 -1.64 9.74 6.89
C VAL A 39 -0.41 9.29 6.09
N ILE A 40 -0.64 8.70 4.91
CA ILE A 40 0.42 8.38 3.95
C ILE A 40 0.57 9.55 2.97
N THR A 41 1.74 10.17 2.97
CA THR A 41 2.11 11.32 2.13
C THR A 41 2.99 10.92 0.94
N GLY A 42 3.70 9.79 1.03
CA GLY A 42 4.54 9.25 -0.04
C GLY A 42 4.37 7.74 -0.18
N PHE A 43 4.30 7.27 -1.42
CA PHE A 43 4.08 5.86 -1.74
C PHE A 43 4.84 5.48 -3.02
N ASP A 44 5.92 4.70 -2.86
CA ASP A 44 6.72 4.20 -3.97
C ASP A 44 6.73 2.67 -3.99
N ILE A 45 6.70 2.11 -5.19
CA ILE A 45 6.87 0.68 -5.43
C ILE A 45 8.07 0.51 -6.35
N SER A 46 9.03 -0.27 -5.90
CA SER A 46 10.13 -0.77 -6.70
C SER A 46 9.89 -2.24 -7.04
N LEU A 47 10.27 -2.66 -8.24
CA LEU A 47 10.18 -4.06 -8.67
C LEU A 47 11.60 -4.60 -8.86
N ASP A 48 11.88 -5.76 -8.26
CA ASP A 48 13.12 -6.48 -8.50
C ASP A 48 13.07 -7.15 -9.88
N ASN A 49 13.66 -6.44 -10.85
CA ASN A 49 13.74 -6.85 -12.24
C ASN A 49 14.78 -7.97 -12.49
N SER A 50 15.59 -8.33 -11.49
CA SER A 50 16.49 -9.49 -11.57
C SER A 50 15.73 -10.82 -11.43
N SER A 51 14.50 -10.77 -10.91
CA SER A 51 13.66 -11.96 -10.80
C SER A 51 13.28 -12.48 -12.19
N TYR A 52 13.63 -13.75 -12.45
CA TYR A 52 13.30 -14.45 -13.70
C TYR A 52 11.80 -14.38 -14.05
N GLY A 53 10.95 -14.25 -13.03
CA GLY A 53 9.51 -14.11 -13.17
C GLY A 53 9.07 -12.85 -13.93
N ILE A 54 9.72 -11.72 -13.72
CA ILE A 54 9.31 -10.44 -14.32
C ILE A 54 9.64 -10.39 -15.82
N GLY A 55 10.87 -10.75 -16.20
CA GLY A 55 11.34 -10.71 -17.60
C GLY A 55 10.51 -11.61 -18.55
N HIS A 56 10.02 -12.75 -18.06
CA HIS A 56 9.18 -13.65 -18.86
C HIS A 56 7.77 -13.07 -19.17
N TYR A 57 7.21 -12.24 -18.28
CA TYR A 57 5.88 -11.66 -18.51
C TYR A 57 5.94 -10.38 -19.35
N PHE A 58 7.06 -9.66 -19.33
CA PHE A 58 7.30 -8.49 -20.16
C PHE A 58 7.61 -8.79 -21.64
N SER A 59 7.69 -10.06 -22.05
CA SER A 59 8.17 -10.42 -23.40
C SER A 59 7.11 -10.75 -24.46
N LYS A 60 5.80 -10.69 -24.19
CA LYS A 60 4.76 -11.02 -25.19
C LYS A 60 3.51 -10.18 -24.98
N LYS A 61 2.82 -9.74 -26.04
CA LYS A 61 1.47 -9.12 -26.16
C LYS A 61 0.51 -9.30 -24.94
N LYS A 62 0.87 -8.75 -23.77
CA LYS A 62 0.19 -8.96 -22.47
C LYS A 62 -0.03 -7.65 -21.75
N LEU A 63 0.03 -6.53 -22.47
CA LEU A 63 -0.08 -5.19 -21.89
C LEU A 63 -1.36 -5.00 -21.08
N GLU A 64 -2.48 -5.54 -21.57
CA GLU A 64 -3.76 -5.45 -20.88
C GLU A 64 -3.79 -6.29 -19.59
N ALA A 65 -3.31 -7.53 -19.65
CA ALA A 65 -3.16 -8.38 -18.46
C ALA A 65 -2.22 -7.74 -17.43
N LEU A 66 -1.18 -7.06 -17.90
CA LEU A 66 -0.23 -6.34 -17.06
C LEU A 66 -0.92 -5.18 -16.34
N LYS A 67 -1.58 -4.29 -17.09
CA LYS A 67 -2.36 -3.18 -16.51
C LYS A 67 -3.37 -3.67 -15.48
N LEU A 68 -4.07 -4.78 -15.78
CA LEU A 68 -5.08 -5.33 -14.88
C LEU A 68 -4.46 -5.99 -13.64
N GLY A 69 -3.38 -6.75 -13.79
CA GLY A 69 -2.62 -7.31 -12.66
C GLY A 69 -2.03 -6.23 -11.76
N THR A 70 -1.54 -5.12 -12.34
CA THR A 70 -1.08 -3.94 -11.58
C THR A 70 -2.23 -3.29 -10.82
N LYS A 71 -3.43 -3.17 -11.41
CA LYS A 71 -4.62 -2.67 -10.69
C LYS A 71 -5.00 -3.57 -9.52
N TYR A 72 -4.94 -4.89 -9.69
CA TYR A 72 -5.19 -5.84 -8.60
C TYR A 72 -4.19 -5.67 -7.47
N PHE A 73 -2.91 -5.50 -7.81
CA PHE A 73 -1.85 -5.27 -6.84
C PHE A 73 -2.07 -4.00 -6.01
N ILE A 74 -2.36 -2.88 -6.67
CA ILE A 74 -2.63 -1.60 -5.98
C ILE A 74 -3.87 -1.72 -5.08
N SER A 75 -4.96 -2.32 -5.58
CA SER A 75 -6.17 -2.52 -4.79
C SER A 75 -5.91 -3.40 -3.57
N TYR A 76 -5.12 -4.46 -3.72
CA TYR A 76 -4.72 -5.34 -2.64
C TYR A 76 -3.95 -4.58 -1.55
N LEU A 77 -2.95 -3.79 -1.92
CA LEU A 77 -2.18 -3.00 -0.96
C LEU A 77 -3.05 -2.01 -0.20
N LYS A 78 -3.92 -1.26 -0.91
CA LYS A 78 -4.88 -0.33 -0.29
C LYS A 78 -5.79 -1.05 0.72
N ASP A 79 -6.26 -2.24 0.38
CA ASP A 79 -7.09 -3.05 1.27
C ASP A 79 -6.31 -3.56 2.49
N ARG A 80 -5.03 -3.92 2.34
CA ARG A 80 -4.17 -4.35 3.46
C ARG A 80 -3.84 -3.22 4.41
N PHE A 81 -3.47 -2.04 3.91
CA PHE A 81 -3.27 -0.87 4.76
C PHE A 81 -4.54 -0.54 5.53
N ARG A 82 -5.67 -0.41 4.84
CA ARG A 82 -6.96 -0.14 5.48
C ARG A 82 -7.32 -1.18 6.54
N TYR A 83 -7.14 -2.46 6.24
CA TYR A 83 -7.44 -3.53 7.18
C TYR A 83 -6.60 -3.42 8.44
N LEU A 84 -5.27 -3.27 8.30
CA LEU A 84 -4.37 -3.11 9.44
C LEU A 84 -4.76 -1.89 10.28
N MET A 85 -5.01 -0.75 9.62
CA MET A 85 -5.34 0.49 10.30
C MET A 85 -6.64 0.37 11.10
N SER A 86 -7.72 -0.01 10.45
CA SER A 86 -9.04 -0.05 11.09
C SER A 86 -9.20 -1.17 12.12
N ARG A 87 -8.40 -2.24 12.04
CA ARG A 87 -8.54 -3.41 12.94
C ARG A 87 -7.50 -3.49 14.03
N TYR A 88 -6.34 -2.84 13.90
CA TYR A 88 -5.22 -3.10 14.80
C TYR A 88 -4.55 -1.85 15.35
N MET A 89 -4.87 -0.64 14.88
CA MET A 89 -4.22 0.58 15.39
C MET A 89 -4.39 0.82 16.89
N TYR A 90 -5.45 0.29 17.49
CA TYR A 90 -5.65 0.37 18.95
C TYR A 90 -4.59 -0.40 19.76
N LYS A 91 -3.80 -1.28 19.13
CA LYS A 91 -2.77 -2.09 19.79
C LYS A 91 -1.44 -1.36 19.96
N TYR A 92 -1.25 -0.26 19.25
CA TYR A 92 0.01 0.47 19.21
C TYR A 92 -0.09 1.73 20.08
N ASP A 93 1.00 2.09 20.74
CA ASP A 93 1.19 3.31 21.51
C ASP A 93 2.35 4.12 20.89
N PHE A 94 1.98 5.09 20.06
CA PHE A 94 2.91 5.99 19.38
C PHE A 94 3.30 7.22 20.23
N GLU A 95 2.84 7.30 21.48
CA GLU A 95 3.21 8.37 22.41
C GLU A 95 4.35 7.91 23.32
N THR A 96 4.20 6.74 23.93
CA THR A 96 5.15 6.23 24.92
C THR A 96 6.14 5.23 24.32
N ASN A 97 5.69 4.39 23.36
CA ASN A 97 6.44 3.26 22.83
C ASN A 97 6.71 3.36 21.32
N TYR A 98 6.71 4.58 20.78
CA TYR A 98 6.75 4.89 19.35
C TYR A 98 7.75 4.06 18.52
N ALA A 99 8.99 3.88 18.98
CA ALA A 99 10.01 3.16 18.22
C ALA A 99 9.70 1.66 18.12
N THR A 100 9.30 1.07 19.25
CA THR A 100 8.93 -0.34 19.35
C THR A 100 7.66 -0.60 18.56
N ASP A 101 6.62 0.22 18.77
CA ASP A 101 5.32 -0.01 18.15
C ASP A 101 5.29 0.34 16.66
N LEU A 102 6.12 1.28 16.21
CA LEU A 102 6.34 1.47 14.77
C LEU A 102 7.01 0.25 14.15
N THR A 103 7.95 -0.38 14.85
CA THR A 103 8.60 -1.62 14.37
C THR A 103 7.58 -2.77 14.29
N ILE A 104 6.74 -2.94 15.32
CA ILE A 104 5.68 -3.96 15.32
C ILE A 104 4.66 -3.69 14.21
N LEU A 105 4.20 -2.45 14.04
CA LEU A 105 3.30 -2.05 12.96
C LEU A 105 3.84 -2.47 11.59
N VAL A 106 5.13 -2.25 11.38
CA VAL A 106 5.85 -2.51 10.13
C VAL A 106 5.98 -4.01 9.87
N ASP A 107 6.24 -4.81 10.90
CA ASP A 107 6.29 -6.27 10.79
C ASP A 107 4.90 -6.88 10.58
N ASP A 108 3.88 -6.37 11.26
CA ASP A 108 2.49 -6.77 11.03
C ASP A 108 2.06 -6.48 9.58
N LEU A 109 2.47 -5.32 9.06
CA LEU A 109 2.19 -4.92 7.68
C LEU A 109 2.91 -5.80 6.67
N LYS A 110 4.19 -6.12 6.90
CA LYS A 110 4.93 -7.10 6.09
C LYS A 110 4.24 -8.45 6.10
N SER A 111 3.86 -8.94 7.28
CA SER A 111 3.19 -10.24 7.44
C SER A 111 1.88 -10.29 6.65
N LEU A 112 1.10 -9.21 6.71
CA LEU A 112 -0.18 -9.09 6.03
C LEU A 112 -0.04 -9.03 4.49
N ILE A 113 0.98 -8.35 3.98
CA ILE A 113 1.20 -8.15 2.53
C ILE A 113 1.94 -9.33 1.89
N TYR A 114 2.95 -9.88 2.56
CA TYR A 114 3.87 -10.85 1.97
C TYR A 114 3.70 -12.25 2.55
N ASP A 115 3.83 -12.40 3.86
CA ASP A 115 3.94 -13.72 4.49
C ASP A 115 2.63 -14.52 4.36
N ARG A 116 1.48 -13.84 4.50
CA ARG A 116 0.15 -14.46 4.38
C ARG A 116 -0.36 -14.57 2.94
N PHE A 117 0.27 -13.87 2.00
CA PHE A 117 -0.26 -13.70 0.65
C PHE A 117 -0.54 -15.03 -0.07
N ASN A 118 0.43 -15.94 -0.10
CA ASN A 118 0.27 -17.22 -0.81
C ASN A 118 -0.84 -18.08 -0.19
N TYR A 119 -0.97 -18.06 1.14
CA TYR A 119 -2.03 -18.77 1.85
C TYR A 119 -3.40 -18.18 1.51
N GLU A 120 -3.54 -16.85 1.61
CA GLU A 120 -4.80 -16.16 1.34
C GLU A 120 -5.22 -16.25 -0.13
N LEU A 121 -4.26 -16.21 -1.06
CA LEU A 121 -4.53 -16.40 -2.47
C LEU A 121 -5.03 -17.83 -2.75
N LYS A 122 -4.39 -18.85 -2.16
CA LYS A 122 -4.79 -20.27 -2.33
C LYS A 122 -6.19 -20.56 -1.79
N HIS A 123 -6.57 -19.90 -0.69
CA HIS A 123 -7.86 -20.09 -0.03
C HIS A 123 -8.93 -19.06 -0.47
N ASN A 124 -8.70 -18.32 -1.55
CA ASN A 124 -9.63 -17.32 -2.08
C ASN A 124 -10.05 -16.23 -1.05
N HIS A 125 -9.18 -15.90 -0.10
CA HIS A 125 -9.41 -14.80 0.85
C HIS A 125 -9.13 -13.43 0.23
N ILE A 126 -8.46 -13.39 -0.92
CA ILE A 126 -8.22 -12.17 -1.71
C ILE A 126 -9.35 -12.01 -2.73
N LYS A 127 -10.24 -11.04 -2.50
CA LYS A 127 -11.36 -10.75 -3.40
C LYS A 127 -10.98 -9.66 -4.39
N ILE A 128 -11.00 -9.99 -5.68
CA ILE A 128 -10.84 -9.03 -6.77
C ILE A 128 -12.24 -8.57 -7.20
N LYS A 129 -12.54 -7.28 -7.04
CA LYS A 129 -13.91 -6.75 -7.23
C LYS A 129 -14.41 -6.75 -8.67
N LYS A 130 -13.51 -6.63 -9.65
CA LYS A 130 -13.85 -6.55 -11.08
C LYS A 130 -12.87 -7.41 -11.87
N GLU A 131 -13.30 -8.62 -12.19
CA GLU A 131 -12.57 -9.53 -13.06
C GLU A 131 -13.14 -9.48 -14.48
N PRO A 132 -12.31 -9.66 -15.52
CA PRO A 132 -12.78 -9.70 -16.89
C PRO A 132 -13.49 -11.02 -17.16
N GLU A 133 -14.43 -11.00 -18.10
CA GLU A 133 -15.13 -12.21 -18.58
C GLU A 133 -14.20 -13.16 -19.35
N ASP A 134 -13.19 -12.61 -20.03
CA ASP A 134 -12.14 -13.41 -20.67
C ASP A 134 -11.30 -14.15 -19.61
N GLU A 135 -11.55 -15.45 -19.48
CA GLU A 135 -10.86 -16.34 -18.53
C GLU A 135 -9.34 -16.41 -18.74
N LYS A 136 -8.86 -16.25 -19.99
CA LYS A 136 -7.43 -16.23 -20.29
C LYS A 136 -6.80 -14.92 -19.82
N LEU A 137 -7.48 -13.79 -20.01
CA LEU A 137 -7.05 -12.49 -19.50
C LEU A 137 -7.08 -12.48 -17.96
N LYS A 138 -8.14 -13.00 -17.35
CA LYS A 138 -8.30 -13.15 -15.90
C LYS A 138 -7.16 -13.95 -15.28
N LYS A 139 -6.91 -15.17 -15.77
CA LYS A 139 -5.83 -16.04 -15.29
C LYS A 139 -4.46 -15.34 -15.37
N ARG A 140 -4.16 -14.73 -16.53
CA ARG A 140 -2.89 -14.01 -16.74
C ARG A 140 -2.73 -12.80 -15.81
N SER A 141 -3.80 -12.05 -15.58
CA SER A 141 -3.77 -10.88 -14.71
C SER A 141 -3.54 -11.29 -13.25
N ARG A 142 -4.11 -12.42 -12.82
CA ARG A 142 -3.84 -13.01 -11.50
C ARG A 142 -2.39 -13.49 -11.36
N ASP A 143 -1.84 -14.14 -12.40
CA ASP A 143 -0.44 -14.57 -12.40
C ASP A 143 0.52 -13.37 -12.27
N ILE A 144 0.24 -12.29 -13.01
CA ILE A 144 0.99 -11.03 -12.92
C ILE A 144 0.85 -10.42 -11.53
N PHE A 145 -0.36 -10.32 -10.98
CA PHE A 145 -0.59 -9.83 -9.62
C PHE A 145 0.24 -10.60 -8.59
N LYS A 146 0.26 -11.93 -8.67
CA LYS A 146 1.07 -12.78 -7.79
C LYS A 146 2.56 -12.44 -7.86
N ILE A 147 3.09 -12.27 -9.07
CA ILE A 147 4.50 -11.92 -9.28
C ILE A 147 4.79 -10.52 -8.76
N LEU A 148 3.91 -9.54 -9.01
CA LEU A 148 4.09 -8.18 -8.51
C LEU A 148 4.18 -8.14 -6.99
N VAL A 149 3.33 -8.89 -6.28
CA VAL A 149 3.47 -8.99 -4.81
C VAL A 149 4.83 -9.57 -4.44
N GLN A 150 5.20 -10.72 -4.99
CA GLN A 150 6.43 -11.43 -4.62
C GLN A 150 7.72 -10.67 -4.93
N CYS A 151 7.73 -9.83 -5.96
CA CYS A 151 8.91 -9.13 -6.44
C CYS A 151 8.91 -7.63 -6.11
N SER A 152 7.93 -7.16 -5.33
CA SER A 152 7.85 -5.74 -4.95
C SER A 152 8.63 -5.43 -3.68
N ALA A 153 9.23 -4.25 -3.69
CA ALA A 153 9.59 -3.50 -2.50
C ALA A 153 8.73 -2.24 -2.45
N ILE A 154 8.19 -1.92 -1.27
CA ILE A 154 7.29 -0.80 -1.04
C ILE A 154 7.98 0.17 -0.10
N ARG A 155 7.98 1.46 -0.43
CA ARG A 155 8.40 2.54 0.46
C ARG A 155 7.21 3.43 0.77
N LEU A 156 6.94 3.63 2.06
CA LEU A 156 5.88 4.50 2.55
C LEU A 156 6.49 5.66 3.31
N GLN A 157 5.94 6.84 3.12
CA GLN A 157 6.20 8.00 3.95
C GLN A 157 4.88 8.55 4.46
N GLY A 158 4.88 9.02 5.70
CA GLY A 158 3.65 9.48 6.32
C GLY A 158 3.88 9.98 7.72
N TYR A 159 2.77 10.22 8.41
CA TYR A 159 2.78 10.61 9.81
C TYR A 159 1.58 10.00 10.55
N ILE A 160 1.75 9.86 11.86
CA ILE A 160 0.72 9.40 12.79
C ILE A 160 0.39 10.55 13.73
N ILE A 161 -0.89 10.88 13.83
CA ILE A 161 -1.42 11.88 14.76
C ILE A 161 -2.39 11.20 15.72
N LYS A 162 -2.28 11.51 17.01
CA LYS A 162 -3.25 11.07 18.00
C LYS A 162 -4.59 11.77 17.78
N THR A 163 -5.67 11.00 17.81
CA THR A 163 -7.03 11.53 17.89
C THR A 163 -7.43 11.65 19.37
N ILE A 164 -7.83 12.85 19.79
CA ILE A 164 -8.38 13.14 21.12
C ILE A 164 -9.89 13.16 20.98
N LYS A 165 -10.58 12.38 21.81
CA LYS A 165 -12.04 12.41 21.89
C LYS A 165 -12.43 13.29 23.09
N ASP A 166 -13.19 14.34 22.82
CA ASP A 166 -13.79 15.20 23.84
C ASP A 166 -15.30 15.23 23.60
N GLU A 167 -16.05 14.73 24.59
CA GLU A 167 -17.47 14.39 24.46
C GLU A 167 -17.76 13.53 23.19
N ASP A 168 -18.51 14.07 22.24
CA ASP A 168 -18.87 13.46 20.95
C ASP A 168 -17.99 13.95 19.77
N GLN A 169 -17.01 14.82 20.02
CA GLN A 169 -16.13 15.37 19.00
C GLN A 169 -14.74 14.71 19.02
N ILE A 170 -14.18 14.48 17.83
CA ILE A 170 -12.84 13.91 17.65
C ILE A 170 -11.93 14.99 17.07
N TYR A 171 -10.83 15.26 17.74
CA TYR A 171 -9.82 16.26 17.36
C TYR A 171 -8.49 15.58 17.10
N LEU A 172 -7.64 16.19 16.28
CA LEU A 172 -6.25 15.79 16.12
C LEU A 172 -5.38 16.53 17.15
N SER A 173 -4.50 15.80 17.85
CA SER A 173 -3.53 16.40 18.76
C SER A 173 -2.61 17.36 18.01
N LYS A 174 -2.40 18.55 18.59
CA LYS A 174 -1.55 19.60 18.03
C LYS A 174 -0.10 19.55 18.55
N GLU A 175 0.19 18.65 19.49
CA GLU A 175 1.45 18.68 20.25
C GLU A 175 2.63 18.11 19.47
N SER A 176 2.45 16.99 18.78
CA SER A 176 3.47 16.43 17.89
C SER A 176 2.85 15.35 16.98
N SER A 177 3.52 15.07 15.86
CA SER A 177 3.18 13.96 14.97
C SER A 177 4.42 13.11 14.74
N LEU A 178 4.22 11.79 14.74
CA LEU A 178 5.28 10.83 14.46
C LEU A 178 5.40 10.65 12.94
N TYR A 179 6.35 11.34 12.32
CA TYR A 179 6.66 11.15 10.91
C TYR A 179 7.47 9.88 10.73
N PHE A 180 7.14 9.10 9.72
CA PHE A 180 7.82 7.84 9.45
C PHE A 180 8.22 7.70 7.99
N THR A 181 9.26 6.90 7.77
CA THR A 181 9.54 6.24 6.50
C THR A 181 9.64 4.75 6.75
N ILE A 182 8.85 3.98 6.01
CA ILE A 182 8.80 2.52 6.08
C ILE A 182 9.30 1.95 4.75
N ALA A 183 10.13 0.91 4.81
CA ALA A 183 10.51 0.10 3.68
C ALA A 183 10.10 -1.36 3.93
N LEU A 184 9.36 -1.94 2.98
CA LEU A 184 8.85 -3.30 3.05
C LEU A 184 9.25 -4.07 1.80
N SER A 185 9.51 -5.35 1.98
CA SER A 185 9.66 -6.32 0.90
C SER A 185 9.37 -7.71 1.46
N ASN A 186 9.38 -8.71 0.59
CA ASN A 186 9.25 -10.10 1.02
C ASN A 186 10.37 -10.55 2.00
N TYR A 187 11.54 -9.91 1.95
CA TYR A 187 12.72 -10.33 2.72
C TYR A 187 13.00 -9.48 3.95
N GLN A 188 12.65 -8.20 3.91
CA GLN A 188 13.01 -7.24 4.95
C GLN A 188 11.88 -6.22 5.17
N SER A 189 11.78 -5.79 6.42
CA SER A 189 10.97 -4.69 6.90
C SER A 189 11.86 -3.76 7.72
N ARG A 190 11.72 -2.45 7.51
CA ARG A 190 12.47 -1.43 8.26
C ARG A 190 11.65 -0.16 8.38
N ALA A 191 11.79 0.53 9.50
CA ALA A 191 11.27 1.87 9.66
C ALA A 191 12.30 2.82 10.27
N THR A 192 12.13 4.09 9.94
CA THR A 192 12.78 5.22 10.58
C THR A 192 11.71 6.24 10.91
N TYR A 193 11.91 7.02 11.96
CA TYR A 193 10.96 8.03 12.39
C TYR A 193 11.64 9.32 12.80
N ASP A 194 10.85 10.38 12.82
CA ASP A 194 11.21 11.71 13.31
C ASP A 194 9.97 12.38 13.92
N PHE A 195 10.17 13.28 14.88
CA PHE A 195 9.08 14.03 15.51
C PHE A 195 9.05 15.45 14.95
N LYS A 196 7.90 15.85 14.41
CA LYS A 196 7.68 17.22 13.95
C LYS A 196 6.31 17.69 14.38
N PHE A 197 6.17 19.00 14.51
CA PHE A 197 4.85 19.61 14.58
C PHE A 197 4.13 19.36 13.25
N PRO A 198 2.85 18.96 13.27
CA PRO A 198 2.10 18.78 12.04
C PRO A 198 2.05 20.11 11.28
N GLU A 199 2.56 20.12 10.06
CA GLU A 199 2.23 21.18 9.10
C GLU A 199 0.72 21.06 8.87
N TYR A 200 -0.04 22.10 9.23
CA TYR A 200 -1.50 22.09 9.19
C TYR A 200 -2.03 21.75 7.79
N GLU A 201 -2.31 20.47 7.54
CA GLU A 201 -3.14 20.04 6.44
C GLU A 201 -4.48 19.60 7.04
N ILE A 202 -5.48 20.47 6.88
CA ILE A 202 -6.88 20.15 7.17
C ILE A 202 -7.26 18.99 6.25
N VAL A 203 -7.15 17.76 6.75
CA VAL A 203 -7.84 16.63 6.15
C VAL A 203 -9.30 16.83 6.55
N GLU A 204 -10.12 17.36 5.64
CA GLU A 204 -11.57 17.34 5.82
C GLU A 204 -11.97 15.89 6.06
N ALA A 205 -12.36 15.57 7.29
CA ALA A 205 -13.08 14.34 7.56
C ALA A 205 -14.31 14.37 6.67
N ASP A 206 -14.56 13.32 5.88
CA ASP A 206 -15.78 13.16 5.09
C ASP A 206 -16.97 13.17 6.06
N ALA A 207 -17.45 14.37 6.38
CA ALA A 207 -18.63 14.61 7.18
C ALA A 207 -19.83 14.20 6.32
N LYS A 208 -20.09 12.89 6.26
CA LYS A 208 -21.44 12.42 5.96
C LYS A 208 -22.31 12.88 7.12
N SER A 209 -22.96 14.01 6.90
CA SER A 209 -24.00 14.54 7.76
C SER A 209 -24.99 13.42 8.07
N LEU A 210 -25.03 12.98 9.32
CA LEU A 210 -26.21 12.35 9.88
C LEU A 210 -27.27 13.46 9.98
N ARG A 211 -28.00 13.69 8.88
CA ARG A 211 -29.29 14.36 8.97
C ARG A 211 -30.21 13.39 9.71
N LYS A 212 -30.49 13.74 10.97
CA LYS A 212 -31.59 13.17 11.75
C LYS A 212 -32.88 13.29 10.92
N SER A 213 -33.57 12.18 10.76
CA SER A 213 -35.02 12.14 10.48
C SER A 213 -35.70 11.53 11.69
#